data_AF-A0A0G0B3A1-F1
#
_entry.id   AF-A0A0G0B3A1-F1
#
_cell.length_a   1.000
_cell.length_b   1.000
_cell.length_c   1.000
_cell.angle_alpha   90.00
_cell.angle_beta   90.00
_cell.angle_gamma   90.00
#
_symmetry.space_group_name_H-M   'P 1'
#
loop_
_entity.id
_entity.type
_entity.pdbx_description
1 polymer ?
#
loop_
_entity_poly.entity_id
_entity_poly.type
_entity_poly.pdbx_seq_one_letter_code
_entity_poly.pdbx_strand_id
1 'polypeptide(L)'
;MKTVIIIIFSFFLLLQNTYAFSLNDVSEHDTRQDCWVVFEDGVYDISPYIEQHDIYLDITNWCGKDITDDFKDKGDLNKDHKGSSYSLLESFFIGSISDEKDAELSLSLNLEEDVTQDVRDEIMNRENPYNIIAPLLLSMTLYWIPYFLCKKNSERFSLVSFNAFWNTILFLLLFIPGILFGIFMILRYKFSSLWDINFNFMYWHVELSLAMGFLALNHFIQRIRIYFSQFKGSKK
;
A
#
# COMPACT_ATOMS: atom_id res chain seq x y z
N MET A 1 -10.16 4.68 26.18
CA MET A 1 -10.62 4.25 24.84
C MET A 1 -10.74 5.43 23.88
N LYS A 2 -11.39 6.55 24.26
CA LYS A 2 -11.47 7.76 23.40
C LYS A 2 -10.09 8.33 23.03
N THR A 3 -9.15 8.40 23.97
CA THR A 3 -7.78 8.90 23.74
C THR A 3 -6.93 8.01 22.83
N VAL A 4 -7.11 6.68 22.88
CA VAL A 4 -6.39 5.73 22.01
C VAL A 4 -6.89 5.82 20.57
N ILE A 5 -8.21 6.02 20.37
CA ILE A 5 -8.80 6.24 19.04
C ILE A 5 -8.29 7.56 18.43
N ILE A 6 -8.17 8.63 19.23
CA ILE A 6 -7.63 9.92 18.77
C ILE A 6 -6.14 9.80 18.39
N ILE A 7 -5.34 9.04 19.13
CA ILE A 7 -3.92 8.82 18.79
C ILE A 7 -3.77 7.97 17.51
N ILE A 8 -4.60 6.94 17.32
CA ILE A 8 -4.60 6.14 16.09
C ILE A 8 -5.06 6.98 14.89
N PHE A 9 -6.06 7.83 15.07
CA PHE A 9 -6.54 8.74 14.02
C PHE A 9 -5.51 9.84 13.69
N SER A 10 -4.82 10.37 14.70
CA SER A 10 -3.73 11.33 14.55
C SER A 10 -2.48 10.71 13.91
N PHE A 11 -2.22 9.42 14.14
CA PHE A 11 -1.14 8.68 13.49
C PHE A 11 -1.46 8.37 12.03
N PHE A 12 -2.73 8.12 11.69
CA PHE A 12 -3.17 7.94 10.30
C PHE A 12 -3.10 9.25 9.49
N LEU A 13 -3.35 10.40 10.13
CA LEU A 13 -3.17 11.73 9.53
C LEU A 13 -1.70 12.13 9.31
N LEU A 14 -0.75 11.54 10.05
CA LEU A 14 0.69 11.79 9.90
C LEU A 14 1.35 11.00 8.76
N LEU A 15 0.64 10.03 8.17
CA LEU A 15 1.13 9.19 7.07
C LEU A 15 0.77 9.74 5.67
N GLN A 16 0.22 10.95 5.60
CA GLN A 16 -0.18 11.61 4.34
C GLN A 16 0.71 12.80 3.96
N ASN A 17 2.01 12.75 4.28
CA ASN A 17 2.95 13.68 3.66
C ASN A 17 3.40 13.10 2.32
N THR A 18 2.62 13.34 1.27
CA THR A 18 3.14 13.31 -0.09
C THR A 18 3.98 14.57 -0.25
N TYR A 19 5.29 14.41 -0.43
CA TYR A 19 6.14 15.53 -0.80
C TYR A 19 5.69 16.03 -2.18
N ALA A 20 5.55 17.34 -2.28
CA ALA A 20 5.07 18.01 -3.46
C ALA A 20 6.30 18.57 -4.19
N PHE A 21 6.49 18.18 -5.45
CA PHE A 21 7.65 18.54 -6.27
C PHE A 21 7.20 19.35 -7.48
N SER A 22 8.00 20.26 -7.98
CA SER A 22 7.77 20.92 -9.26
C SER A 22 8.46 20.15 -10.39
N LEU A 23 8.04 20.38 -11.65
CA LEU A 23 8.78 19.88 -12.82
C LEU A 23 10.23 20.39 -12.84
N ASN A 24 10.46 21.59 -12.31
CA ASN A 24 11.79 22.16 -12.22
C ASN A 24 12.66 21.37 -11.23
N ASP A 25 12.11 20.99 -10.07
CA ASP A 25 12.83 20.13 -9.11
C ASP A 25 13.22 18.81 -9.77
N VAL A 26 12.30 18.15 -10.48
CA VAL A 26 12.60 16.88 -11.17
C VAL A 26 13.70 17.06 -12.22
N SER A 27 13.69 18.17 -12.97
CA SER A 27 14.67 18.44 -14.01
C SER A 27 16.11 18.61 -13.50
N GLU A 28 16.31 18.89 -12.21
CA GLU A 28 17.65 18.96 -11.60
C GLU A 28 18.27 17.57 -11.39
N HIS A 29 17.46 16.51 -11.43
CA HIS A 29 17.87 15.12 -11.24
C HIS A 29 17.95 14.38 -12.59
N ASP A 30 18.86 14.85 -13.46
CA ASP A 30 19.00 14.42 -14.87
C ASP A 30 20.21 13.51 -15.16
N THR A 31 20.86 12.97 -14.11
CA THR A 31 22.11 12.19 -14.26
C THR A 31 21.92 10.72 -13.93
N ARG A 32 22.83 9.85 -14.39
CA ARG A 32 22.76 8.40 -14.09
C ARG A 32 22.76 8.08 -12.59
N GLN A 33 23.47 8.87 -11.79
CA GLN A 33 23.59 8.65 -10.33
C GLN A 33 22.49 9.35 -9.54
N ASP A 34 21.74 10.23 -10.19
CA ASP A 34 20.70 11.06 -9.60
C ASP A 34 19.64 11.34 -10.68
N CYS A 35 18.72 10.39 -10.82
CA CYS A 35 17.79 10.25 -11.93
C CYS A 35 16.35 10.17 -11.41
N TRP A 36 15.61 11.26 -11.56
CA TRP A 36 14.18 11.29 -11.28
C TRP A 36 13.38 11.31 -12.57
N VAL A 37 12.19 10.72 -12.52
CA VAL A 37 11.26 10.70 -13.65
C VAL A 37 9.85 11.02 -13.18
N VAL A 38 9.04 11.55 -14.09
CA VAL A 38 7.60 11.79 -13.88
C VAL A 38 6.81 10.73 -14.63
N PHE A 39 5.80 10.15 -13.98
CA PHE A 39 4.83 9.27 -14.62
C PHE A 39 3.44 9.51 -14.02
N GLU A 40 2.47 9.92 -14.84
CA GLU A 40 1.08 10.20 -14.42
C GLU A 40 0.98 11.04 -13.13
N ASP A 41 1.68 12.18 -13.10
CA ASP A 41 1.78 13.13 -11.98
C ASP A 41 2.56 12.66 -10.74
N GLY A 42 3.07 11.42 -10.75
CA GLY A 42 3.98 10.90 -9.74
C GLY A 42 5.44 11.19 -10.06
N VAL A 43 6.24 11.46 -9.03
CA VAL A 43 7.69 11.61 -9.11
C VAL A 43 8.37 10.37 -8.53
N TYR A 44 9.32 9.82 -9.27
CA TYR A 44 9.97 8.55 -8.97
C TYR A 44 11.49 8.69 -9.01
N ASP A 45 12.18 8.26 -7.96
CA ASP A 45 13.65 8.18 -7.92
C ASP A 45 14.12 6.81 -8.41
N ILE A 46 14.50 6.75 -9.69
CA ILE A 46 14.94 5.51 -10.35
C ILE A 46 16.46 5.35 -10.37
N SER A 47 17.21 6.25 -9.72
CA SER A 47 18.68 6.18 -9.58
C SER A 47 19.21 4.79 -9.23
N PRO A 48 18.67 4.06 -8.23
CA PRO A 48 19.17 2.71 -7.89
C PRO A 48 18.88 1.65 -8.95
N TYR A 49 17.99 1.94 -9.89
CA TYR A 49 17.53 1.00 -10.91
C TYR A 49 18.24 1.16 -12.26
N ILE A 50 18.84 2.32 -12.55
CA ILE A 50 19.45 2.60 -13.87
C ILE A 50 20.46 1.52 -14.30
N GLU A 51 21.30 1.02 -13.40
CA GLU A 51 22.28 -0.05 -13.72
C GLU A 51 21.65 -1.44 -13.89
N GLN A 52 20.44 -1.64 -13.36
CA GLN A 52 19.71 -2.91 -13.38
C GLN A 52 18.69 -2.97 -14.52
N HIS A 53 18.34 -1.83 -15.09
CA HIS A 53 17.53 -1.77 -16.29
C HIS A 53 18.27 -2.50 -17.42
N ASP A 54 17.52 -3.33 -18.16
CA ASP A 54 17.98 -4.26 -19.19
C ASP A 54 19.37 -3.90 -19.77
N ILE A 55 20.35 -4.81 -19.64
CA ILE A 55 21.79 -4.56 -19.89
C ILE A 55 22.06 -3.95 -21.28
N TYR A 56 21.11 -4.07 -22.20
CA TYR A 56 21.18 -3.59 -23.58
C TYR A 56 20.36 -2.33 -23.88
N LEU A 57 19.62 -1.78 -22.90
CA LEU A 57 18.76 -0.61 -23.05
C LEU A 57 19.09 0.43 -21.97
N ASP A 58 19.82 1.47 -22.38
CA ASP A 58 20.10 2.60 -21.52
C ASP A 58 18.90 3.54 -21.47
N ILE A 59 18.36 3.77 -20.27
CA ILE A 59 17.25 4.70 -20.00
C ILE A 59 17.73 6.01 -19.37
N THR A 60 19.05 6.29 -19.35
CA THR A 60 19.58 7.53 -18.77
C THR A 60 19.01 8.78 -19.47
N ASN A 61 18.55 8.65 -20.72
CA ASN A 61 17.89 9.74 -21.46
C ASN A 61 16.52 10.14 -20.89
N TRP A 62 15.95 9.36 -19.98
CA TRP A 62 14.69 9.63 -19.29
C TRP A 62 14.87 10.48 -18.03
N CYS A 63 16.08 10.55 -17.48
CA CYS A 63 16.34 11.32 -16.26
C CYS A 63 15.95 12.79 -16.43
N GLY A 64 15.28 13.33 -15.42
CA GLY A 64 14.78 14.70 -15.36
C GLY A 64 13.56 14.97 -16.23
N LYS A 65 12.84 13.93 -16.69
CA LYS A 65 11.73 14.08 -17.65
C LYS A 65 10.45 13.38 -17.24
N ASP A 66 9.36 13.80 -17.87
CA ASP A 66 8.12 13.05 -17.93
C ASP A 66 8.24 11.92 -18.96
N ILE A 67 8.06 10.70 -18.48
CA ILE A 67 8.14 9.47 -19.26
C ILE A 67 6.77 8.81 -19.43
N THR A 68 5.66 9.50 -19.15
CA THR A 68 4.32 8.91 -19.19
C THR A 68 4.03 8.21 -20.52
N ASP A 69 4.40 8.85 -21.63
CA ASP A 69 4.25 8.29 -22.98
C ASP A 69 5.37 7.29 -23.31
N ASP A 70 6.64 7.67 -23.10
CA ASP A 70 7.83 6.84 -23.36
C ASP A 70 7.78 5.49 -22.60
N PHE A 71 7.19 5.49 -21.41
CA PHE A 71 7.00 4.29 -20.61
C PHE A 71 5.89 3.41 -21.20
N LYS A 72 4.79 3.98 -21.68
CA LYS A 72 3.68 3.21 -22.28
C LYS A 72 4.02 2.60 -23.64
N ASP A 73 4.97 3.19 -24.38
CA ASP A 73 5.36 2.70 -25.70
C ASP A 73 6.77 2.06 -25.79
N LYS A 74 7.54 2.14 -24.69
CA LYS A 74 8.96 1.72 -24.59
C LYS A 74 9.90 2.50 -25.49
N GLY A 75 9.68 3.80 -25.66
CA GLY A 75 10.45 4.64 -26.57
C GLY A 75 10.26 4.17 -28.01
N ASP A 76 9.05 4.37 -28.56
CA ASP A 76 8.67 4.10 -29.96
C ASP A 76 8.55 2.61 -30.38
N LEU A 77 8.57 1.66 -29.44
CA LEU A 77 8.40 0.23 -29.77
C LEU A 77 6.93 -0.20 -29.88
N ASN A 78 5.97 0.73 -29.66
CA ASN A 78 4.52 0.49 -29.67
C ASN A 78 4.13 -0.74 -28.84
N LYS A 79 4.86 -0.98 -27.74
CA LYS A 79 4.67 -2.15 -26.89
C LYS A 79 4.70 -1.75 -25.44
N ASP A 80 3.53 -1.84 -24.81
CA ASP A 80 3.38 -1.55 -23.40
C ASP A 80 4.25 -2.45 -22.50
N HIS A 81 4.67 -1.86 -21.39
CA HIS A 81 5.25 -2.57 -20.28
C HIS A 81 4.26 -3.57 -19.68
N LYS A 82 4.79 -4.66 -19.09
CA LYS A 82 3.95 -5.60 -18.34
C LYS A 82 3.48 -4.90 -17.07
N GLY A 83 2.33 -5.28 -16.50
CA GLY A 83 1.84 -4.74 -15.22
C GLY A 83 2.85 -4.83 -14.07
N SER A 84 3.80 -5.77 -14.14
CA SER A 84 4.93 -5.87 -13.22
C SER A 84 5.90 -4.69 -13.24
N SER A 85 6.09 -4.07 -14.41
CA SER A 85 6.97 -2.91 -14.57
C SER A 85 6.34 -1.67 -13.95
N TYR A 86 5.02 -1.50 -14.08
CA TYR A 86 4.27 -0.47 -13.35
C TYR A 86 4.38 -0.65 -11.83
N SER A 87 4.26 -1.90 -11.35
CA SER A 87 4.44 -2.20 -9.92
C SER A 87 5.87 -1.95 -9.43
N LEU A 88 6.87 -2.10 -10.31
CA LEU A 88 8.27 -1.81 -9.99
C LEU A 88 8.51 -0.30 -9.97
N LEU A 89 7.97 0.44 -10.93
CA LEU A 89 8.01 1.91 -10.94
C LEU A 89 7.43 2.49 -9.65
N GLU A 90 6.26 1.99 -9.23
CA GLU A 90 5.61 2.40 -7.97
C GLU A 90 6.50 2.27 -6.73
N SER A 91 7.43 1.30 -6.71
CA SER A 91 8.36 1.13 -5.59
C SER A 91 9.40 2.25 -5.46
N PHE A 92 9.56 3.05 -6.51
CA PHE A 92 10.46 4.21 -6.55
C PHE A 92 9.75 5.54 -6.29
N PHE A 93 8.44 5.53 -5.97
CA PHE A 93 7.66 6.74 -5.76
C PHE A 93 8.19 7.56 -4.57
N ILE A 94 8.43 8.84 -4.78
CA ILE A 94 8.91 9.78 -3.75
C ILE A 94 7.94 10.93 -3.45
N GLY A 95 7.00 11.22 -4.36
CA GLY A 95 5.99 12.26 -4.15
C GLY A 95 5.22 12.58 -5.44
N SER A 96 4.36 13.59 -5.40
CA SER A 96 3.56 14.01 -6.55
C SER A 96 4.01 15.37 -7.05
N ILE A 97 3.75 15.68 -8.32
CA ILE A 97 3.92 17.03 -8.80
C ILE A 97 2.89 17.95 -8.12
N SER A 98 3.35 19.07 -7.59
CA SER A 98 2.51 20.23 -7.31
C SER A 98 3.01 21.39 -8.14
N ASP A 99 2.13 21.98 -8.92
CA ASP A 99 2.39 23.32 -9.38
C ASP A 99 2.39 24.23 -8.15
N GLU A 100 3.45 25.01 -7.94
CA GLU A 100 3.53 26.02 -6.86
C GLU A 100 2.36 27.03 -6.90
N LYS A 101 1.52 26.97 -7.93
CA LYS A 101 0.23 27.64 -8.01
C LYS A 101 -0.84 27.09 -7.06
N ASP A 102 -0.76 25.84 -6.60
CA ASP A 102 -1.88 25.17 -5.91
C ASP A 102 -1.99 25.48 -4.41
N ALA A 103 -0.90 25.93 -3.77
CA ALA A 103 -0.93 26.27 -2.34
C ALA A 103 -1.55 27.66 -2.06
N GLU A 104 -1.40 28.61 -2.98
CA GLU A 104 -1.97 29.97 -2.84
C GLU A 104 -3.33 30.13 -3.56
N LEU A 105 -3.67 29.24 -4.50
CA LEU A 105 -4.89 29.28 -5.31
C LEU A 105 -6.13 28.66 -4.63
N SER A 106 -5.96 27.86 -3.56
CA SER A 106 -7.10 27.24 -2.86
C SER A 106 -7.97 28.23 -2.07
N LEU A 107 -7.48 29.46 -1.78
CA LEU A 107 -8.18 30.44 -0.94
C LEU A 107 -8.78 31.62 -1.71
N SER A 108 -8.41 31.83 -2.97
CA SER A 108 -9.02 32.87 -3.79
C SER A 108 -9.22 32.41 -5.21
N LEU A 109 -10.45 32.57 -5.68
CA LEU A 109 -10.91 32.53 -7.07
C LEU A 109 -11.67 31.24 -7.45
N ASN A 110 -12.96 31.32 -7.10
CA ASN A 110 -14.08 30.94 -7.95
C ASN A 110 -13.73 30.76 -9.46
N LEU A 111 -13.98 29.53 -9.93
CA LEU A 111 -14.55 29.15 -11.24
C LEU A 111 -13.86 29.60 -12.55
N GLU A 112 -13.37 28.58 -13.25
CA GLU A 112 -13.32 28.33 -14.72
C GLU A 112 -12.04 28.63 -15.52
N GLU A 113 -11.79 27.68 -16.45
CA GLU A 113 -10.70 27.51 -17.46
C GLU A 113 -9.30 27.22 -16.88
N ASP A 114 -8.71 26.02 -16.92
CA ASP A 114 -8.57 25.05 -18.01
C ASP A 114 -8.15 23.68 -17.42
N VAL A 115 -9.13 22.86 -17.02
CA VAL A 115 -8.94 21.42 -16.80
C VAL A 115 -10.00 20.77 -17.66
N THR A 116 -9.57 20.01 -18.68
CA THR A 116 -10.52 19.31 -19.54
C THR A 116 -11.36 18.37 -18.67
N GLN A 117 -12.66 18.36 -18.93
CA GLN A 117 -13.60 17.50 -18.22
C GLN A 117 -13.14 16.02 -18.22
N ASP A 118 -12.42 15.62 -19.27
CA ASP A 118 -11.82 14.31 -19.46
C ASP A 118 -10.74 13.95 -18.41
N VAL A 119 -9.79 14.86 -18.15
CA VAL A 119 -8.73 14.67 -17.13
C VAL A 119 -9.34 14.65 -15.73
N ARG A 120 -10.34 15.51 -15.50
CA ARG A 120 -11.06 15.52 -14.22
C ARG A 120 -11.84 14.23 -14.00
N ASP A 121 -12.47 13.70 -15.04
CA ASP A 121 -13.24 12.47 -14.96
C ASP A 121 -12.33 11.23 -14.83
N GLU A 122 -11.13 11.22 -15.40
CA GLU A 122 -10.12 10.16 -15.19
C GLU A 122 -9.55 10.16 -13.76
N ILE A 123 -9.16 11.33 -13.23
CA ILE A 123 -8.65 11.45 -11.85
C ILE A 123 -9.73 11.08 -10.82
N MET A 124 -10.98 11.49 -11.07
CA MET A 124 -12.13 11.16 -10.23
C MET A 124 -12.56 9.69 -10.34
N ASN A 125 -12.21 8.99 -11.43
CA ASN A 125 -12.53 7.58 -11.66
C ASN A 125 -11.34 6.62 -11.41
N ARG A 126 -10.22 7.06 -10.81
CA ARG A 126 -9.22 6.11 -10.29
C ARG A 126 -9.83 5.33 -9.12
N GLU A 127 -10.53 4.24 -9.44
CA GLU A 127 -11.11 3.35 -8.44
C GLU A 127 -9.96 2.65 -7.70
N ASN A 128 -9.94 2.82 -6.38
CA ASN A 128 -9.02 2.06 -5.53
C ASN A 128 -9.34 0.56 -5.71
N PRO A 129 -8.38 -0.25 -6.20
CA PRO A 129 -8.66 -1.66 -6.49
C PRO A 129 -8.88 -2.49 -5.23
N TYR A 130 -8.53 -1.98 -4.04
CA TYR A 130 -8.63 -2.66 -2.76
C TYR A 130 -9.98 -2.42 -2.08
N ASN A 131 -10.54 -3.47 -1.50
CA ASN A 131 -11.81 -3.43 -0.80
C ASN A 131 -11.59 -3.55 0.71
N ILE A 132 -11.74 -2.45 1.45
CA ILE A 132 -11.58 -2.46 2.91
C ILE A 132 -12.81 -3.09 3.61
N ILE A 133 -14.00 -2.93 3.04
CA ILE A 133 -15.26 -3.29 3.68
C ILE A 133 -15.45 -4.81 3.74
N ALA A 134 -15.13 -5.52 2.66
CA ALA A 134 -15.26 -6.97 2.58
C ALA A 134 -14.45 -7.72 3.66
N PRO A 135 -13.11 -7.53 3.79
CA PRO A 135 -12.31 -8.19 4.84
C PRO A 135 -12.72 -7.72 6.25
N LEU A 136 -13.13 -6.47 6.42
CA LEU A 136 -13.65 -5.98 7.69
C LEU A 136 -14.90 -6.76 8.12
N LEU A 137 -15.93 -6.82 7.28
CA LEU A 137 -17.18 -7.52 7.61
C LEU A 137 -16.97 -9.02 7.79
N LEU A 138 -16.15 -9.64 6.94
CA LEU A 138 -15.79 -11.04 7.06
C LEU A 138 -15.09 -11.34 8.39
N SER A 139 -14.08 -10.52 8.77
CA SER A 139 -13.38 -10.70 10.04
C SER A 139 -14.29 -10.52 11.25
N MET A 140 -15.20 -9.54 11.21
CA MET A 140 -16.14 -9.26 12.30
C MET A 140 -17.12 -10.41 12.49
N THR A 141 -17.70 -10.91 11.40
CA THR A 141 -18.67 -12.02 11.44
C THR A 141 -18.01 -13.32 11.88
N LEU A 142 -16.86 -13.68 11.30
CA LEU A 142 -16.13 -14.89 11.66
C LEU A 142 -15.65 -14.88 13.12
N TYR A 143 -15.23 -13.73 13.65
CA TYR A 143 -14.70 -13.65 15.00
C TYR A 143 -15.80 -13.53 16.08
N TRP A 144 -16.72 -12.56 15.93
CA TRP A 144 -17.64 -12.20 17.01
C TRP A 144 -18.84 -13.14 17.13
N ILE A 145 -19.36 -13.69 16.03
CA ILE A 145 -20.50 -14.62 16.09
C ILE A 145 -20.14 -15.86 16.93
N PRO A 146 -19.04 -16.59 16.65
CA PRO A 146 -18.67 -17.74 17.46
C PRO A 146 -18.25 -17.33 18.88
N TYR A 147 -17.63 -16.16 19.08
CA TYR A 147 -17.29 -15.66 20.42
C TYR A 147 -18.54 -15.54 21.31
N PHE A 148 -19.60 -14.89 20.82
CA PHE A 148 -20.84 -14.73 21.58
C PHE A 148 -21.57 -16.05 21.79
N LEU A 149 -21.52 -16.97 20.83
CA LEU A 149 -22.06 -18.32 20.98
C LEU A 149 -21.32 -19.12 22.07
N CYS A 150 -19.99 -19.11 22.08
CA CYS A 150 -19.18 -19.79 23.10
C CYS A 150 -19.40 -19.16 24.48
N LYS A 151 -19.52 -17.83 24.54
CA LYS A 151 -19.78 -17.11 25.80
C LYS A 151 -21.16 -17.41 26.38
N LYS A 152 -22.17 -17.62 25.53
CA LYS A 152 -23.54 -17.93 25.96
C LYS A 152 -23.75 -19.41 26.27
N ASN A 153 -23.09 -20.31 25.55
CA ASN A 153 -23.33 -21.76 25.62
C ASN A 153 -22.09 -22.53 26.08
N SER A 154 -21.76 -22.40 27.37
CA SER A 154 -20.51 -22.90 27.98
C SER A 154 -20.36 -24.43 27.99
N GLU A 155 -21.41 -25.20 27.69
CA GLU A 155 -21.36 -26.68 27.76
C GLU A 155 -20.77 -27.32 26.50
N ARG A 156 -20.93 -26.72 25.32
CA ARG A 156 -20.49 -27.32 24.05
C ARG A 156 -19.18 -26.76 23.51
N PHE A 157 -18.90 -25.48 23.77
CA PHE A 157 -17.68 -24.83 23.30
C PHE A 157 -17.10 -23.94 24.41
N SER A 158 -15.91 -24.29 24.88
CA SER A 158 -15.23 -23.49 25.91
C SER A 158 -14.61 -22.23 25.29
N LEU A 159 -14.62 -21.14 26.06
CA LEU A 159 -13.91 -19.92 25.68
C LEU A 159 -12.40 -20.17 25.50
N VAL A 160 -11.85 -21.16 26.22
CA VAL A 160 -10.45 -21.58 26.11
C VAL A 160 -10.17 -22.15 24.72
N SER A 161 -11.02 -23.04 24.22
CA SER A 161 -10.90 -23.62 22.88
C SER A 161 -11.03 -22.56 21.78
N PHE A 162 -11.97 -21.62 21.93
CA PHE A 162 -12.10 -20.48 21.02
C PHE A 162 -10.82 -19.64 20.97
N ASN A 163 -10.26 -19.30 22.13
CA ASN A 163 -9.03 -18.52 22.21
C ASN A 163 -7.83 -19.28 21.62
N ALA A 164 -7.71 -20.58 21.89
CA ALA A 164 -6.66 -21.42 21.34
C ALA A 164 -6.75 -21.48 19.81
N PHE A 165 -7.95 -21.68 19.27
CA PHE A 165 -8.20 -21.66 17.83
C PHE A 165 -7.73 -20.37 17.18
N TRP A 166 -8.16 -19.20 17.68
CA TRP A 166 -7.78 -17.92 17.09
C TRP A 166 -6.30 -17.57 17.27
N ASN A 167 -5.68 -17.98 18.36
CA ASN A 167 -4.21 -17.88 18.52
C ASN A 167 -3.48 -18.65 17.42
N THR A 168 -3.92 -19.88 17.15
CA THR A 168 -3.33 -20.72 16.10
C THR A 168 -3.59 -20.13 14.71
N ILE A 169 -4.81 -19.68 14.43
CA ILE A 169 -5.15 -19.06 13.14
C ILE A 169 -4.33 -17.80 12.89
N LEU A 170 -4.25 -16.89 13.87
CA LEU A 170 -3.45 -15.68 13.72
C LEU A 170 -1.96 -15.98 13.54
N PHE A 171 -1.43 -16.97 14.26
CA PHE A 171 -0.05 -17.41 14.08
C PHE A 171 0.18 -17.98 12.67
N LEU A 172 -0.70 -18.85 12.18
CA LEU A 172 -0.58 -19.45 10.85
C LEU A 172 -0.74 -18.41 9.73
N LEU A 173 -1.71 -17.51 9.86
CA LEU A 173 -1.92 -16.43 8.89
C LEU A 173 -0.75 -15.45 8.87
N LEU A 174 -0.12 -15.18 10.01
CA LEU A 174 1.08 -14.33 10.02
C LEU A 174 2.30 -15.06 9.44
N PHE A 175 2.50 -16.32 9.83
CA PHE A 175 3.68 -17.08 9.48
C PHE A 175 3.71 -17.49 8.00
N ILE A 176 2.61 -18.10 7.52
CA ILE A 176 2.55 -18.69 6.18
C ILE A 176 2.59 -17.58 5.12
N PRO A 177 1.59 -16.68 5.03
CA PRO A 177 1.66 -15.51 4.18
C PRO A 177 2.90 -14.65 4.41
N GLY A 178 3.23 -14.24 5.63
CA GLY A 178 4.33 -13.29 5.86
C GLY A 178 5.68 -13.82 5.35
N ILE A 179 6.05 -15.06 5.70
CA ILE A 179 7.34 -15.62 5.34
C ILE A 179 7.34 -16.20 3.93
N LEU A 180 6.33 -16.99 3.55
CA LEU A 180 6.32 -17.64 2.23
C LEU A 180 6.14 -16.60 1.12
N PHE A 181 5.28 -15.59 1.32
CA PHE A 181 5.11 -14.53 0.34
C PHE A 181 6.39 -13.70 0.21
N GLY A 182 7.03 -13.33 1.32
CA GLY A 182 8.30 -12.62 1.31
C GLY A 182 9.40 -13.39 0.58
N ILE A 183 9.58 -14.68 0.90
CA ILE A 183 10.55 -15.55 0.20
C ILE A 183 10.22 -15.64 -1.29
N PHE A 184 8.95 -15.82 -1.64
CA PHE A 184 8.53 -15.91 -3.03
C PHE A 184 8.84 -14.60 -3.80
N MET A 185 8.59 -13.44 -3.19
CA MET A 185 8.93 -12.14 -3.78
C MET A 185 10.44 -11.96 -3.96
N ILE A 186 11.26 -12.43 -3.02
CA ILE A 186 12.73 -12.44 -3.17
C ILE A 186 13.16 -13.37 -4.31
N LEU A 187 12.55 -14.55 -4.43
CA LEU A 187 12.87 -15.51 -5.49
C LEU A 187 12.50 -14.98 -6.88
N ARG A 188 11.44 -14.18 -7.01
CA ARG A 188 11.08 -13.52 -8.28
C ARG A 188 12.19 -12.63 -8.82
N TYR A 189 13.02 -12.05 -7.96
CA TYR A 189 14.16 -11.26 -8.42
C TYR A 189 15.24 -12.12 -9.09
N LYS A 190 15.40 -13.37 -8.65
CA LYS A 190 16.39 -14.31 -9.20
C LYS A 190 15.86 -15.14 -10.37
N PHE A 191 14.56 -15.41 -10.41
CA PHE A 191 13.92 -16.25 -11.40
C PHE A 191 12.85 -15.46 -12.15
N SER A 192 13.23 -14.92 -13.31
CA SER A 192 12.35 -14.09 -14.16
C SER A 192 11.08 -14.82 -14.61
N SER A 193 11.11 -16.16 -14.71
CA SER A 193 9.94 -17.01 -15.03
C SER A 193 8.81 -16.91 -14.01
N LEU A 194 9.11 -16.51 -12.77
CA LEU A 194 8.10 -16.32 -11.72
C LEU A 194 7.26 -15.05 -11.92
N TRP A 195 7.66 -14.16 -12.83
CA TRP A 195 6.88 -12.96 -13.19
C TRP A 195 5.74 -13.25 -14.16
N ASP A 196 5.78 -14.38 -14.88
CA ASP A 196 4.74 -14.75 -15.85
C ASP A 196 3.53 -15.45 -15.19
N ILE A 197 3.55 -15.59 -13.86
CA ILE A 197 2.42 -16.13 -13.11
C ILE A 197 1.28 -15.10 -13.13
N ASN A 198 0.15 -15.49 -13.71
CA ASN A 198 -1.08 -14.69 -13.77
C ASN A 198 -1.77 -14.62 -12.39
N PHE A 199 -1.14 -13.90 -11.46
CA PHE A 199 -1.64 -13.67 -10.11
C PHE A 199 -1.25 -12.25 -9.66
N ASN A 200 -2.22 -11.48 -9.19
CA ASN A 200 -1.96 -10.12 -8.69
C ASN A 200 -1.44 -10.19 -7.25
N PHE A 201 -0.12 -10.36 -7.12
CA PHE A 201 0.55 -10.49 -5.83
C PHE A 201 0.32 -9.27 -4.93
N MET A 202 0.38 -8.05 -5.47
CA MET A 202 0.18 -6.83 -4.68
C MET A 202 -1.25 -6.74 -4.13
N TYR A 203 -2.26 -6.99 -4.98
CA TYR A 203 -3.66 -7.05 -4.58
C TYR A 203 -3.88 -8.00 -3.40
N TRP A 204 -3.48 -9.26 -3.56
CA TRP A 204 -3.71 -10.29 -2.55
C TRP A 204 -2.85 -10.10 -1.29
N HIS A 205 -1.68 -9.50 -1.40
CA HIS A 205 -0.87 -9.13 -0.24
C HIS A 205 -1.61 -8.14 0.66
N VAL A 206 -2.16 -7.08 0.07
CA VAL A 206 -2.90 -6.04 0.80
C VAL A 206 -4.20 -6.61 1.36
N GLU A 207 -5.02 -7.28 0.55
CA GLU A 207 -6.32 -7.84 0.98
C GLU A 207 -6.18 -8.83 2.14
N LEU A 208 -5.19 -9.73 2.04
CA LEU A 208 -4.91 -10.69 3.11
C LEU A 208 -4.34 -10.01 4.36
N SER A 209 -3.54 -8.95 4.19
CA SER A 209 -3.02 -8.16 5.31
C SER A 209 -4.14 -7.40 6.03
N LEU A 210 -5.10 -6.83 5.30
CA LEU A 210 -6.29 -6.21 5.87
C LEU A 210 -7.13 -7.23 6.66
N ALA A 211 -7.41 -8.40 6.08
CA ALA A 211 -8.14 -9.46 6.75
C ALA A 211 -7.45 -9.93 8.05
N MET A 212 -6.13 -10.16 8.00
CA MET A 212 -5.34 -10.55 9.16
C MET A 212 -5.30 -9.43 10.22
N GLY A 213 -5.09 -8.18 9.79
CA GLY A 213 -5.06 -7.01 10.66
C GLY A 213 -6.37 -6.81 11.41
N PHE A 214 -7.51 -6.94 10.72
CA PHE A 214 -8.82 -6.86 11.37
C PHE A 214 -9.09 -8.02 12.32
N LEU A 215 -8.71 -9.25 11.97
CA LEU A 215 -8.79 -10.40 12.88
C LEU A 215 -7.92 -10.19 14.13
N ALA A 216 -6.70 -9.70 13.96
CA ALA A 216 -5.79 -9.40 15.06
C ALA A 216 -6.35 -8.28 15.95
N LEU A 217 -6.95 -7.24 15.36
CA LEU A 217 -7.60 -6.15 16.08
C LEU A 217 -8.79 -6.66 16.91
N ASN A 218 -9.66 -7.47 16.31
CA ASN A 218 -10.79 -8.11 17.01
C ASN A 218 -10.32 -8.93 18.21
N HIS A 219 -9.26 -9.71 17.99
CA HIS A 219 -8.66 -10.54 19.00
C HIS A 219 -8.03 -9.74 20.14
N PHE A 220 -7.30 -8.68 19.78
CA PHE A 220 -6.72 -7.75 20.73
C PHE A 220 -7.80 -7.06 21.57
N ILE A 221 -8.86 -6.54 20.94
CA ILE A 221 -10.00 -5.90 21.64
C ILE A 221 -10.62 -6.86 22.65
N GLN A 222 -10.85 -8.12 22.26
CA GLN A 222 -11.42 -9.12 23.16
C GLN A 222 -10.53 -9.41 24.38
N ARG A 223 -9.20 -9.31 24.25
CA ARG A 223 -8.23 -9.58 25.32
C ARG A 223 -7.58 -8.36 25.94
N ILE A 224 -8.01 -7.16 25.56
CA ILE A 224 -7.36 -5.91 25.96
C ILE A 224 -7.25 -5.77 27.49
N ARG A 225 -8.26 -6.24 28.22
CA ARG A 225 -8.26 -6.23 29.70
C ARG A 225 -7.17 -7.13 30.30
N ILE A 226 -6.85 -8.25 29.67
CA ILE A 226 -5.81 -9.19 30.12
C ILE A 226 -4.45 -8.53 29.91
N TYR A 227 -4.19 -7.93 28.75
CA TYR A 227 -2.94 -7.20 28.51
C TYR A 227 -2.75 -6.05 29.50
N PHE A 228 -3.79 -5.25 29.76
CA PHE A 228 -3.72 -4.19 30.77
C PHE A 228 -3.51 -4.71 32.20
N SER A 229 -3.93 -5.95 32.50
CA SER A 229 -3.70 -6.54 33.82
C SER A 229 -2.22 -6.87 34.07
N GLN A 230 -1.45 -7.18 33.01
CA GLN A 230 -0.01 -7.44 33.11
C GLN A 230 0.77 -6.20 33.56
N PHE A 231 0.30 -5.01 33.20
CA PHE A 231 0.93 -3.74 33.63
C PHE A 231 0.58 -3.32 35.06
N LYS A 232 -0.43 -3.93 35.69
CA LYS A 232 -0.83 -3.60 37.07
C LYS A 232 -0.01 -4.32 38.15
N GLY A 233 0.92 -5.20 37.75
CA GLY A 233 1.74 -6.01 38.65
C GLY A 233 3.20 -5.58 38.74
N SER A 234 3.49 -4.52 39.51
CA SER A 234 4.70 -4.44 40.34
C SER A 234 4.57 -3.25 41.31
N LYS A 235 3.68 -3.39 42.30
CA LYS A 235 3.92 -2.73 43.59
C LYS A 235 4.41 -3.83 44.53
N LYS A 236 5.71 -4.07 44.46
CA LYS A 236 6.44 -4.81 45.51
C LYS A 236 6.65 -3.88 46.69
#